data_AF-A0A956QG85-F1
#
_entry.id   AF-A0A956QG85-F1
#
_cell.length_a   1.000
_cell.length_b   1.000
_cell.length_c   1.000
_cell.angle_alpha   90.00
_cell.angle_beta   90.00
_cell.angle_gamma   90.00
#
_symmetry.space_group_name_H-M   'P 1'
#
loop_
_entity.id
_entity.type
_entity.pdbx_description
1 polymer ?
#
loop_
_entity_poly.entity_id
_entity_poly.type
_entity_poly.pdbx_seq_one_letter_code
_entity_poly.pdbx_strand_id
1 'polypeptide(L)'
;MDSSKDLQQLENLDWGEPIYDSVVDGRAHQLRRIPLRALALDDVRFLVTHKIGVPWILPLALEALQGQPLLQASYYPGDLLKSVVQLEDAYLKSLRIQVHLIRDLIGAIPDERFEALNCPPEVLDSVKLFLERELFVDPSAPPSPGEVRDRWQQHMRMLKHPVQTGERASRRKRV
;
A
#
# COMPACT_ATOMS: atom_id res chain seq x y z
N MET A 1 0.85 14.18 18.14
CA MET A 1 -0.47 13.57 18.38
C MET A 1 -0.57 13.25 19.86
N ASP A 2 -1.71 13.52 20.50
CA ASP A 2 -1.94 13.17 21.91
C ASP A 2 -2.49 11.73 22.00
N SER A 3 -1.63 10.77 22.33
CA SER A 3 -2.00 9.34 22.40
C SER A 3 -2.82 8.98 23.64
N SER A 4 -3.04 9.93 24.55
CA SER A 4 -3.95 9.74 25.69
C SER A 4 -5.42 9.81 25.31
N LYS A 5 -5.72 10.38 24.13
CA LYS A 5 -7.07 10.50 23.59
C LYS A 5 -7.45 9.29 22.76
N ASP A 6 -8.75 9.05 22.66
CA ASP A 6 -9.34 8.08 21.73
C ASP A 6 -9.67 8.74 20.37
N LEU A 7 -10.15 7.95 19.40
CA LEU A 7 -10.50 8.45 18.08
C LEU A 7 -11.69 9.40 18.10
N GLN A 8 -12.70 9.12 18.94
CA GLN A 8 -13.88 9.98 19.08
C GLN A 8 -13.49 11.40 19.52
N GLN A 9 -12.55 11.52 20.47
CA GLN A 9 -12.02 12.79 20.95
C GLN A 9 -11.12 13.48 19.93
N LEU A 10 -10.29 12.73 19.21
CA LEU A 10 -9.38 13.30 18.20
C LEU A 10 -10.13 13.79 16.95
N GLU A 11 -11.18 13.09 16.56
CA GLU A 11 -12.03 13.46 15.41
C GLU A 11 -13.18 14.41 15.80
N ASN A 12 -13.36 14.66 17.11
CA ASN A 12 -14.49 15.40 17.67
C ASN A 12 -15.84 14.90 17.12
N LEU A 13 -15.99 13.58 17.06
CA LEU A 13 -17.12 12.90 16.41
C LEU A 13 -17.52 11.66 17.19
N ASP A 14 -18.68 11.74 17.84
CA ASP A 14 -19.35 10.61 18.48
C ASP A 14 -20.17 9.83 17.45
N TRP A 15 -19.91 8.53 17.33
CA TRP A 15 -20.66 7.63 16.45
C TRP A 15 -21.96 7.12 17.09
N GLY A 16 -22.17 7.40 18.39
CA GLY A 16 -23.25 6.81 19.16
C GLY A 16 -23.08 5.29 19.29
N GLU A 17 -24.18 4.61 19.55
CA GLU A 17 -24.21 3.15 19.63
C GLU A 17 -24.30 2.52 18.23
N PRO A 18 -23.69 1.34 18.03
CA PRO A 18 -23.75 0.65 16.75
C PRO A 18 -25.21 0.33 16.38
N ILE A 19 -25.59 0.73 15.17
CA ILE A 19 -26.95 0.52 14.64
C ILE A 19 -27.11 -0.92 14.11
N TYR A 20 -25.99 -1.53 13.68
CA TYR A 20 -25.94 -2.87 13.14
C TYR A 20 -25.27 -3.82 14.13
N ASP A 21 -25.82 -5.02 14.27
CA ASP A 21 -25.28 -6.08 15.13
C ASP A 21 -24.20 -6.90 14.39
N SER A 22 -23.28 -6.21 13.70
CA SER A 22 -22.14 -6.85 13.07
C SER A 22 -20.94 -6.85 14.02
N VAL A 23 -20.20 -7.95 14.06
CA VAL A 23 -18.99 -8.07 14.90
C VAL A 23 -17.97 -6.98 14.57
N VAL A 24 -17.88 -6.59 13.29
CA VAL A 24 -16.97 -5.53 12.83
C VAL A 24 -17.42 -4.17 13.35
N ASP A 25 -18.70 -3.83 13.23
CA ASP A 25 -19.23 -2.55 13.70
C ASP A 25 -19.13 -2.45 15.23
N GLY A 26 -19.49 -3.52 15.95
CA GLY A 26 -19.32 -3.59 17.41
C GLY A 26 -17.87 -3.37 17.84
N ARG A 27 -16.92 -4.08 17.21
CA ARG A 27 -15.48 -3.90 17.51
C ARG A 27 -15.00 -2.50 17.13
N ALA A 28 -15.41 -1.96 15.99
CA ALA A 28 -15.06 -0.61 15.57
C ALA A 28 -15.52 0.45 16.58
N HIS A 29 -16.78 0.40 17.01
CA HIS A 29 -17.32 1.32 18.02
C HIS A 29 -16.58 1.20 19.35
N GLN A 30 -16.24 -0.01 19.78
CA GLN A 30 -15.45 -0.22 21.00
C GLN A 30 -14.07 0.41 20.89
N LEU A 31 -13.30 0.08 19.84
CA LEU A 31 -11.92 0.53 19.68
C LEU A 31 -11.80 2.06 19.53
N ARG A 32 -12.80 2.72 18.96
CA ARG A 32 -12.82 4.18 18.81
C ARG A 32 -12.89 4.95 20.14
N ARG A 33 -13.25 4.27 21.23
CA ARG A 33 -13.34 4.80 22.60
C ARG A 33 -12.16 4.35 23.48
N ILE A 34 -11.18 3.66 22.91
CA ILE A 34 -9.95 3.28 23.59
C ILE A 34 -8.88 4.35 23.32
N PRO A 35 -8.18 4.84 24.35
CA PRO A 35 -7.03 5.73 24.16
C PRO A 35 -6.01 5.11 23.20
N LEU A 36 -5.49 5.89 22.26
CA LEU A 36 -4.58 5.39 21.24
C LEU A 36 -3.36 4.63 21.81
N ARG A 37 -2.81 5.10 22.94
CA ARG A 37 -1.69 4.45 23.64
C ARG A 37 -2.02 3.08 24.24
N ALA A 38 -3.30 2.74 24.36
CA ALA A 38 -3.79 1.50 24.96
C ALA A 38 -4.24 0.48 23.89
N LEU A 39 -4.20 0.84 22.61
CA LEU A 39 -4.49 -0.08 21.51
C LEU A 39 -3.39 -1.14 21.40
N ALA A 40 -3.80 -2.40 21.30
CA ALA A 40 -2.88 -3.47 20.97
C ALA A 40 -2.56 -3.49 19.46
N LEU A 41 -1.54 -4.25 19.05
CA LEU A 41 -1.15 -4.32 17.62
C LEU A 41 -2.27 -4.90 16.75
N ASP A 42 -3.05 -5.86 17.26
CA ASP A 42 -4.20 -6.41 16.55
C ASP A 42 -5.32 -5.38 16.35
N ASP A 43 -5.52 -4.48 17.33
CA ASP A 43 -6.46 -3.36 17.22
C ASP A 43 -5.99 -2.33 16.19
N VAL A 44 -4.70 -1.97 16.21
CA VAL A 44 -4.11 -1.08 15.20
C VAL A 44 -4.29 -1.69 13.80
N ARG A 45 -3.93 -2.96 13.61
CA ARG A 45 -4.11 -3.70 12.35
C ARG A 45 -5.58 -3.73 11.92
N PHE A 46 -6.50 -3.97 12.86
CA PHE A 46 -7.94 -3.98 12.61
C PHE A 46 -8.41 -2.61 12.11
N LEU A 47 -8.09 -1.53 12.83
CA LEU A 47 -8.51 -0.17 12.47
C LEU A 47 -7.96 0.26 11.10
N VAL A 48 -6.69 -0.06 10.79
CA VAL A 48 -6.10 0.19 9.45
C VAL A 48 -6.83 -0.61 8.37
N THR A 49 -7.07 -1.90 8.59
CA THR A 49 -7.75 -2.78 7.62
C THR A 49 -9.16 -2.26 7.29
N HIS A 50 -9.87 -1.75 8.30
CA HIS A 50 -11.22 -1.21 8.14
C HIS A 50 -11.24 0.30 7.82
N LYS A 51 -10.09 0.94 7.62
CA LYS A 51 -9.94 2.37 7.25
C LYS A 51 -10.56 3.32 8.27
N ILE A 52 -10.50 2.98 9.56
CA ILE A 52 -11.07 3.76 10.66
C ILE A 52 -9.97 4.63 11.27
N GLY A 53 -10.19 5.95 11.29
CA GLY A 53 -9.26 6.89 11.92
C GLY A 53 -7.84 6.87 11.34
N VAL A 54 -7.69 6.52 10.06
CA VAL A 54 -6.39 6.31 9.39
C VAL A 54 -5.36 7.42 9.68
N PRO A 55 -5.69 8.73 9.65
CA PRO A 55 -4.71 9.78 9.96
C PRO A 55 -4.09 9.69 11.36
N TRP A 56 -4.80 9.09 12.31
CA TRP A 56 -4.39 8.93 13.70
C TRP A 56 -3.79 7.57 14.00
N ILE A 57 -4.27 6.52 13.31
CA ILE A 57 -3.82 5.14 13.53
C ILE A 57 -2.57 4.80 12.72
N LEU A 58 -2.42 5.34 11.50
CA LEU A 58 -1.27 5.06 10.65
C LEU A 58 0.08 5.39 11.33
N PRO A 59 0.23 6.52 12.07
CA PRO A 59 1.46 6.77 12.82
C PRO A 59 1.84 5.66 13.80
N LEU A 60 0.86 5.06 14.52
CA LEU A 60 1.10 3.95 15.44
C LEU A 60 1.53 2.68 14.71
N ALA A 61 0.88 2.41 13.56
CA ALA A 61 1.26 1.29 12.72
C ALA A 61 2.70 1.43 12.21
N LEU A 62 3.09 2.63 11.76
CA LEU A 62 4.44 2.90 11.28
C LEU A 62 5.49 2.82 12.39
N GLU A 63 5.19 3.30 13.60
CA GLU A 63 6.09 3.17 14.75
C GLU A 63 6.39 1.69 15.06
N ALA A 64 5.35 0.85 15.08
CA ALA A 64 5.52 -0.59 15.28
C ALA A 64 6.33 -1.25 14.14
N LEU A 65 6.01 -0.91 12.89
CA LEU A 65 6.71 -1.45 11.71
C LEU A 65 8.17 -0.98 11.64
N GLN A 66 8.50 0.23 12.06
CA GLN A 66 9.88 0.71 12.13
C GLN A 66 10.74 -0.14 13.08
N GLY A 67 10.16 -0.62 14.19
CA GLY A 67 10.84 -1.55 15.09
C GLY A 67 10.98 -2.95 14.50
N GLN A 68 9.92 -3.48 13.89
CA GLN A 68 9.92 -4.81 13.27
C GLN A 68 9.02 -4.84 12.01
N PRO A 69 9.59 -4.67 10.79
CA PRO A 69 8.80 -4.48 9.57
C PRO A 69 7.87 -5.63 9.19
N LEU A 70 8.23 -6.87 9.55
CA LEU A 70 7.45 -8.08 9.28
C LEU A 70 6.89 -8.71 10.57
N LEU A 71 6.56 -7.88 11.57
CA LEU A 71 5.88 -8.36 12.78
C LEU A 71 4.54 -9.04 12.46
N GLN A 72 4.10 -9.93 13.35
CA GLN A 72 2.77 -10.50 13.32
C GLN A 72 1.89 -9.77 14.34
N ALA A 73 0.86 -9.07 13.86
CA ALA A 73 -0.10 -8.38 14.72
C ALA A 73 -1.25 -9.28 15.15
N SER A 74 -1.79 -10.11 14.24
CA SER A 74 -2.95 -10.97 14.52
C SER A 74 -2.80 -12.37 13.93
N TYR A 75 -2.46 -12.48 12.65
CA TYR A 75 -2.65 -13.72 11.88
C TYR A 75 -1.35 -14.34 11.40
N TYR A 76 -0.45 -13.53 10.84
CA TYR A 76 0.79 -13.99 10.24
C TYR A 76 1.83 -12.87 10.17
N PRO A 77 3.13 -13.19 10.06
CA PRO A 77 4.19 -12.20 9.87
C PRO A 77 3.92 -11.29 8.67
N GLY A 78 3.98 -9.98 8.88
CA GLY A 78 3.75 -8.95 7.87
C GLY A 78 2.28 -8.58 7.66
N ASP A 79 1.34 -9.09 8.45
CA ASP A 79 -0.09 -8.75 8.33
C ASP A 79 -0.41 -7.26 8.55
N LEU A 80 0.32 -6.60 9.47
CA LEU A 80 0.22 -5.15 9.67
C LEU A 80 0.76 -4.39 8.45
N LEU A 81 1.95 -4.75 7.96
CA LEU A 81 2.52 -4.12 6.76
C LEU A 81 1.57 -4.25 5.58
N LYS A 82 1.03 -5.46 5.34
CA LYS A 82 0.03 -5.73 4.31
C LYS A 82 -1.18 -4.80 4.44
N SER A 83 -1.74 -4.63 5.65
CA SER A 83 -2.88 -3.73 5.86
C SER A 83 -2.56 -2.27 5.53
N VAL A 84 -1.33 -1.81 5.83
CA VAL A 84 -0.88 -0.45 5.55
C VAL A 84 -0.70 -0.21 4.05
N VAL A 85 -0.01 -1.10 3.34
CA VAL A 85 0.26 -0.94 1.90
C VAL A 85 -0.99 -1.13 1.04
N GLN A 86 -2.03 -1.77 1.58
CA GLN A 86 -3.33 -1.92 0.91
C GLN A 86 -4.28 -0.73 1.12
N LEU A 87 -3.91 0.28 1.91
CA LEU A 87 -4.70 1.52 2.01
C LEU A 87 -4.91 2.13 0.63
N GLU A 88 -6.10 2.66 0.39
CA GLU A 88 -6.44 3.28 -0.90
C GLU A 88 -5.69 4.60 -1.07
N ASP A 89 -5.39 4.94 -2.32
CA ASP A 89 -4.68 6.16 -2.68
C ASP A 89 -5.36 7.43 -2.17
N ALA A 90 -6.69 7.43 -2.01
CA ALA A 90 -7.44 8.54 -1.43
C ALA A 90 -6.97 8.90 -0.01
N TYR A 91 -6.64 7.90 0.82
CA TYR A 91 -6.07 8.12 2.15
C TYR A 91 -4.60 8.50 2.08
N LEU A 92 -3.84 7.89 1.17
CA LEU A 92 -2.39 8.07 1.08
C LEU A 92 -1.98 9.43 0.48
N LYS A 93 -2.82 10.01 -0.40
CA LYS A 93 -2.56 11.30 -1.07
C LYS A 93 -2.43 12.50 -0.13
N SER A 94 -2.95 12.42 1.09
CA SER A 94 -2.76 13.47 2.12
C SER A 94 -1.61 13.16 3.10
N LEU A 95 -0.97 11.99 2.98
CA LEU A 95 -0.01 11.44 3.94
C LEU A 95 1.37 11.28 3.32
N ARG A 96 1.88 12.35 2.68
CA ARG A 96 3.14 12.32 1.90
C ARG A 96 4.32 11.78 2.69
N ILE A 97 4.49 12.23 3.94
CA ILE A 97 5.59 11.80 4.80
C ILE A 97 5.48 10.30 5.09
N GLN A 98 4.28 9.84 5.46
CA GLN A 98 4.02 8.44 5.76
C GLN A 98 4.26 7.53 4.55
N VAL A 99 3.87 7.96 3.35
CA VAL A 99 4.16 7.20 2.11
C VAL A 99 5.66 7.05 1.88
N HIS A 100 6.46 8.09 2.13
CA HIS A 100 7.93 7.97 2.04
C HIS A 100 8.47 7.00 3.10
N LEU A 101 8.02 7.12 4.35
CA LEU A 101 8.42 6.19 5.41
C LEU A 101 8.07 4.73 5.09
N ILE A 102 6.90 4.47 4.51
CA ILE A 102 6.49 3.12 4.07
C ILE A 102 7.44 2.61 2.99
N ARG A 103 7.78 3.44 1.99
CA ARG A 103 8.72 3.06 0.92
C ARG A 103 10.12 2.78 1.45
N ASP A 104 10.63 3.64 2.32
CA ASP A 104 11.95 3.46 2.93
C ASP A 104 11.99 2.17 3.76
N LEU A 105 10.93 1.93 4.55
CA LEU A 105 10.77 0.70 5.33
C LEU A 105 10.76 -0.54 4.43
N ILE A 106 9.96 -0.53 3.37
CA ILE A 106 9.89 -1.66 2.41
C ILE A 106 11.25 -1.88 1.75
N GLY A 107 11.91 -0.81 1.29
CA GLY A 107 13.21 -0.89 0.61
C GLY A 107 14.34 -1.44 1.49
N ALA A 108 14.18 -1.40 2.81
CA ALA A 108 15.12 -1.99 3.77
C ALA A 108 14.88 -3.49 4.04
N ILE A 109 13.76 -4.07 3.57
CA ILE A 109 13.44 -5.48 3.76
C ILE A 109 13.90 -6.27 2.54
N PRO A 110 14.93 -7.12 2.64
CA PRO A 110 15.30 -8.00 1.54
C PRO A 110 14.23 -9.10 1.33
N ASP A 111 13.94 -9.45 0.07
CA ASP A 111 12.88 -10.40 -0.30
C ASP A 111 13.00 -11.75 0.45
N GLU A 112 14.22 -12.22 0.72
CA GLU A 112 14.47 -13.48 1.43
C GLU A 112 13.95 -13.46 2.88
N ARG A 113 13.74 -12.28 3.47
CA ARG A 113 13.15 -12.16 4.83
C ARG A 113 11.69 -12.56 4.85
N PHE A 114 10.94 -12.33 3.78
CA PHE A 114 9.54 -12.75 3.70
C PHE A 114 9.45 -14.29 3.74
N GLU A 115 10.29 -14.96 2.96
CA GLU A 115 10.37 -16.43 2.96
C GLU A 115 10.87 -16.97 4.30
N ALA A 116 11.94 -16.39 4.85
CA ALA A 116 12.53 -16.83 6.12
C ALA A 116 11.55 -16.75 7.31
N LEU A 117 10.58 -15.83 7.26
CA LEU A 117 9.55 -15.69 8.29
C LEU A 117 8.26 -16.44 7.95
N ASN A 118 8.21 -17.17 6.83
CA ASN A 118 7.00 -17.81 6.32
C ASN A 118 5.84 -16.81 6.16
N CYS A 119 6.13 -15.60 5.68
CA CYS A 119 5.09 -14.67 5.27
C CYS A 119 4.27 -15.30 4.15
N PRO A 120 2.92 -15.20 4.19
CA PRO A 120 2.10 -15.59 3.07
C PRO A 120 2.50 -14.82 1.79
N PRO A 121 2.52 -15.46 0.59
CA PRO A 121 2.99 -14.83 -0.64
C PRO A 121 2.28 -13.50 -0.94
N GLU A 122 1.00 -13.38 -0.59
CA GLU A 122 0.21 -12.19 -0.84
C GLU A 122 0.66 -10.96 -0.05
N VAL A 123 1.51 -11.13 0.98
CA VAL A 123 2.16 -10.01 1.66
C VAL A 123 3.18 -9.36 0.72
N LEU A 124 4.07 -10.16 0.13
CA LEU A 124 5.09 -9.67 -0.81
C LEU A 124 4.43 -9.11 -2.08
N ASP A 125 3.38 -9.76 -2.59
CA ASP A 125 2.64 -9.26 -3.75
C ASP A 125 2.01 -7.89 -3.46
N SER A 126 1.42 -7.70 -2.27
CA SER A 126 0.84 -6.41 -1.87
C SER A 126 1.90 -5.31 -1.75
N VAL A 127 3.09 -5.67 -1.27
CA VAL A 127 4.25 -4.76 -1.19
C VAL A 127 4.70 -4.34 -2.59
N LYS A 128 4.86 -5.29 -3.52
CA LYS A 128 5.24 -5.01 -4.91
C LYS A 128 4.23 -4.10 -5.60
N LEU A 129 2.94 -4.43 -5.49
CA LEU A 129 1.85 -3.60 -6.02
C LEU A 129 1.82 -2.18 -5.43
N PHE A 130 2.21 -2.01 -4.16
CA PHE A 130 2.31 -0.68 -3.56
C PHE A 130 3.48 0.13 -4.12
N LEU A 131 4.64 -0.50 -4.34
CA LEU A 131 5.80 0.17 -4.93
C LEU A 131 5.54 0.64 -6.37
N GLU A 132 4.67 -0.06 -7.11
CA GLU A 132 4.23 0.32 -8.45
C GLU A 132 3.31 1.55 -8.48
N ARG A 133 2.79 2.01 -7.34
CA ARG A 133 1.87 3.15 -7.30
C ARG A 133 2.60 4.48 -7.51
N GLU A 134 2.10 5.28 -8.43
CA GLU A 134 2.58 6.64 -8.75
C GLU A 134 2.18 7.70 -7.70
N LEU A 135 2.23 7.37 -6.41
CA LEU A 135 1.97 8.32 -5.33
C LEU A 135 3.17 9.23 -5.12
N PHE A 136 2.98 10.55 -5.30
CA PHE A 136 4.03 11.56 -5.11
C PHE A 136 5.32 11.30 -5.91
N VAL A 137 5.23 10.56 -7.01
CA VAL A 137 6.31 10.47 -7.99
C VAL A 137 6.34 11.81 -8.73
N ASP A 138 7.50 12.46 -8.74
CA ASP A 138 7.69 13.65 -9.53
C ASP A 138 7.75 13.24 -11.02
N PRO A 139 6.80 13.65 -11.87
CA PRO A 139 6.80 13.29 -13.29
C PRO A 139 7.98 13.90 -14.05
N SER A 140 8.71 14.85 -13.45
CA SER A 140 9.95 15.42 -13.99
C SER A 140 11.22 14.72 -13.49
N ALA A 141 11.12 13.78 -12.53
CA ALA A 141 12.26 13.00 -12.09
C ALA A 141 12.75 12.08 -13.23
N PRO A 142 14.09 11.97 -13.42
CA PRO A 142 14.63 11.08 -14.44
C PRO A 142 14.20 9.63 -14.14
N PRO A 143 13.87 8.83 -15.18
CA PRO A 143 13.49 7.44 -15.01
C PRO A 143 14.59 6.67 -14.30
N SER A 144 14.19 5.68 -13.50
CA SER A 144 15.13 4.82 -12.79
C SER A 144 16.05 4.06 -13.79
N PRO A 145 17.26 3.66 -13.38
CA PRO A 145 18.17 2.92 -14.26
C PRO A 145 17.57 1.63 -14.85
N GLY A 146 16.65 0.98 -14.12
CA GLY A 146 15.90 -0.19 -14.58
C GLY A 146 14.94 0.15 -15.72
N GLU A 147 14.14 1.22 -15.56
CA GLU A 147 13.20 1.68 -16.60
C GLU A 147 13.92 2.14 -17.87
N VAL A 148 15.09 2.79 -17.73
CA VAL A 148 15.93 3.16 -18.87
C VAL A 148 16.35 1.90 -19.63
N ARG A 149 16.89 0.89 -18.93
CA ARG A 149 17.31 -0.37 -19.53
C ARG A 149 16.15 -1.10 -20.22
N ASP A 150 14.98 -1.14 -19.59
CA ASP A 150 13.82 -1.87 -20.11
C ASP A 150 13.22 -1.17 -21.33
N ARG A 151 13.16 0.17 -21.33
CA ARG A 151 12.80 0.98 -22.51
C ARG A 151 13.77 0.76 -23.67
N TRP A 152 15.08 0.70 -23.41
CA TRP A 152 16.08 0.40 -24.44
C TRP A 152 15.89 -1.00 -25.03
N GLN A 153 15.63 -2.02 -24.19
CA GLN A 153 15.38 -3.38 -24.67
C GLN A 153 14.10 -3.48 -25.50
N GLN A 154 13.03 -2.81 -25.08
CA GLN A 154 11.77 -2.77 -25.82
C GLN A 154 11.93 -2.05 -27.17
N HIS A 155 12.62 -0.92 -27.20
CA HIS A 155 12.93 -0.19 -28.42
C HIS A 155 13.79 -1.03 -29.39
N MET A 156 14.80 -1.71 -28.87
CA MET A 156 15.64 -2.65 -29.66
C MET A 156 14.83 -3.83 -30.20
N ARG A 157 13.81 -4.32 -29.48
CA ARG A 157 12.90 -5.37 -29.99
C ARG A 157 12.02 -4.86 -31.13
N MET A 158 11.52 -3.62 -31.03
CA MET A 158 10.72 -3.00 -32.09
C MET A 158 11.53 -2.80 -33.38
N LEU A 159 12.80 -2.41 -33.26
CA LEU A 159 13.68 -2.22 -34.42
C LEU A 159 14.07 -3.55 -35.11
N LYS A 160 13.96 -4.69 -34.43
CA LYS A 160 14.25 -6.02 -34.99
C LYS A 160 13.06 -6.67 -35.71
N HIS A 161 11.87 -6.08 -35.66
CA HIS A 161 10.68 -6.56 -36.39
C HIS A 161 10.07 -5.43 -37.24
N PRO A 162 10.58 -5.20 -38.46
CA PRO A 162 9.92 -4.26 -39.37
C PRO A 162 8.51 -4.76 -39.69
N VAL A 163 7.51 -3.92 -39.43
CA VAL A 163 6.13 -4.10 -39.90
C VAL A 163 6.17 -4.23 -41.41
N GLN A 164 5.77 -5.39 -41.95
CA GLN A 164 5.59 -5.56 -43.39
C GLN A 164 4.38 -4.72 -43.83
N THR A 165 4.64 -3.53 -44.34
CA THR A 165 3.65 -2.74 -45.08
C THR A 165 3.38 -3.41 -46.42
N GLY A 166 2.23 -4.07 -46.55
CA GLY A 166 1.82 -4.75 -47.76
C GLY A 166 1.50 -3.78 -48.90
N GLU A 167 2.33 -3.78 -49.94
CA GLU A 167 2.01 -3.22 -51.26
C GLU A 167 1.03 -4.15 -52.00
N ARG A 168 -0.26 -3.76 -52.07
CA ARG A 168 -1.20 -4.29 -53.06
C ARG A 168 -1.07 -3.48 -54.36
N ALA A 169 -0.15 -3.89 -55.23
CA ALA A 169 -0.10 -3.42 -56.61
C ALA A 169 -1.33 -3.96 -57.38
N SER A 170 -2.30 -3.09 -57.65
CA SER A 170 -3.45 -3.38 -58.52
C SER A 170 -3.01 -3.56 -59.97
N ARG A 171 -2.96 -4.80 -60.43
CA ARG A 171 -2.95 -5.18 -61.85
C ARG A 171 -4.33 -4.86 -62.45
N ARG A 172 -4.44 -3.82 -63.28
CA ARG A 172 -5.53 -3.70 -64.27
C ARG A 172 -4.97 -4.03 -65.66
N LYS A 173 -5.40 -5.18 -66.20
CA LYS A 173 -5.24 -5.55 -67.61
C LYS A 173 -6.32 -4.83 -68.44
N ARG A 174 -5.92 -4.44 -69.65
CA ARG A 174 -6.75 -3.90 -70.75
C ARG A 174 -7.88 -4.87 -71.13
N VAL A 175 -9.04 -4.32 -71.46
CA VAL A 175 -9.78 -4.55 -72.73
C VAL A 175 -10.32 -3.21 -73.17
#